data_AF-A0A3A4PPZ4-F1
#
_entry.id   AF-A0A3A4PPZ4-F1
#
_cell.length_a   1.000
_cell.length_b   1.000
_cell.length_c   1.000
_cell.angle_alpha   90.00
_cell.angle_beta   90.00
_cell.angle_gamma   90.00
#
_symmetry.space_group_name_H-M   'P 1'
#
loop_
_entity.id
_entity.type
_entity.pdbx_description
1 polymer ?
#
loop_
_entity_poly.entity_id
_entity_poly.type
_entity_poly.pdbx_seq_one_letter_code
_entity_poly.pdbx_strand_id
1 'polypeptide(L)'
;MNMKRTVLTFVCLSTALVVTVALPGQGEEPNSFPSNPFQVGEPIPDITLPMADPAGEAFALARLTGKPAAIVFWRPNQPMSLDALRDVEQILSKLGPSAINVVAVDTSRASAEAVQTVLAGETLSYPVLLDPERELYGAAGVIVCPTTLLLDADGVLRFKAASHPRQFAHVVETRLQFLLGNIDEATMESLIEPTVLQIQHDVANAWRMYNLGKNLQAGGKLAEAAEAYQKAVSEYPALPEARCALGFMKLADADFEAAATHFQTALTYQPSSALARLGQAAVLARTGEPEAAEEILLSLLGHKSIAMRTRYELGRIYHARGQLDRATTFYEDALMTMFEQPQGTGTATVPAPAAPGSAPAAPVNRPAPVSRSTATPVDAVKPSADVSYVGVKRCKKCHLQQWKSWESTKMAGAFNALKPGETSDVKIARGLDPARDYTTDPACLKCHTSGYGYPGGYPAPGAGDPAASREAAEHAGVGCESCHGPGSKFTLIHQEILDTQRTYTQRELYQAGQYEVGPGVCAACHVTGAPCIPPDYVFDYQTRKEQGTHRHYDLRFRSN
;
A
#
# COMPACT_ATOMS: atom_id res chain seq x y z
N MET A 1 -6.00 -10.01 -94.09
CA MET A 1 -4.74 -10.71 -94.40
C MET A 1 -3.95 -10.85 -93.11
N ASN A 2 -3.66 -12.09 -92.72
CA ASN A 2 -2.52 -12.61 -91.95
C ASN A 2 -1.69 -11.70 -91.02
N MET A 3 -1.07 -12.15 -89.93
CA MET A 3 -1.08 -13.37 -89.11
C MET A 3 0.09 -13.17 -88.12
N LYS A 4 -0.14 -13.45 -86.82
CA LYS A 4 0.80 -13.88 -85.76
C LYS A 4 2.08 -13.08 -85.47
N ARG A 5 2.28 -12.77 -84.19
CA ARG A 5 3.40 -13.33 -83.41
C ARG A 5 3.08 -13.36 -81.90
N THR A 6 3.33 -14.54 -81.34
CA THR A 6 3.18 -14.98 -79.94
C THR A 6 4.39 -14.56 -79.09
N VAL A 7 4.29 -14.76 -77.76
CA VAL A 7 5.37 -14.89 -76.73
C VAL A 7 5.58 -13.59 -75.91
N LEU A 8 5.57 -13.53 -74.57
CA LEU A 8 5.60 -14.49 -73.45
C LEU A 8 4.94 -13.82 -72.22
N THR A 9 4.06 -14.53 -71.50
CA THR A 9 3.45 -14.03 -70.25
C THR A 9 4.38 -14.35 -69.07
N PHE A 10 4.97 -13.34 -68.43
CA PHE A 10 5.56 -13.46 -67.09
C PHE A 10 4.50 -13.03 -66.08
N VAL A 11 3.76 -13.99 -65.53
CA VAL A 11 2.90 -13.76 -64.36
C VAL A 11 3.76 -14.05 -63.12
N CYS A 12 4.40 -13.02 -62.57
CA CYS A 12 4.81 -13.05 -61.17
C CYS A 12 3.55 -12.80 -60.34
N LEU A 13 2.90 -13.89 -59.91
CA LEU A 13 1.87 -13.86 -58.89
C LEU A 13 2.60 -13.63 -57.54
N SER A 14 2.85 -12.38 -57.17
CA SER A 14 3.19 -12.07 -55.77
C SER A 14 1.90 -12.15 -54.96
N THR A 15 1.63 -13.34 -54.44
CA THR A 15 0.69 -13.57 -53.34
C THR A 15 1.13 -12.71 -52.16
N ALA A 16 0.46 -11.57 -51.97
CA ALA A 16 0.50 -10.85 -50.71
C ALA A 16 -0.25 -11.71 -49.67
N LEU A 17 0.48 -12.66 -49.09
CA LEU A 17 0.08 -13.34 -47.87
C LEU A 17 0.04 -12.26 -46.78
N VAL A 18 -1.15 -11.79 -46.46
CA VAL A 18 -1.39 -11.01 -45.24
C VAL A 18 -1.14 -11.98 -44.09
N VAL A 19 0.11 -12.04 -43.64
CA VAL A 19 0.43 -12.57 -42.32
C VAL A 19 -0.13 -11.54 -41.35
N THR A 20 -1.35 -11.77 -40.88
CA THR A 20 -1.77 -11.24 -39.58
C THR A 20 -0.78 -11.79 -38.58
N VAL A 21 0.25 -11.01 -38.26
CA VAL A 21 1.03 -11.18 -37.05
C VAL A 21 0.02 -10.93 -35.94
N ALA A 22 -0.58 -12.01 -35.44
CA ALA A 22 -1.23 -11.98 -34.16
C ALA A 22 -0.14 -11.57 -33.17
N LEU A 23 -0.12 -10.29 -32.80
CA LEU A 23 0.55 -9.86 -31.59
C LEU A 23 0.07 -10.82 -30.50
N PRO A 24 0.96 -11.52 -29.78
CA PRO A 24 0.53 -12.34 -28.66
C PRO A 24 -0.32 -11.42 -27.79
N GLY A 25 -1.59 -11.77 -27.65
CA GLY A 25 -2.51 -11.02 -26.83
C GLY A 25 -1.86 -10.83 -25.49
N GLN A 26 -1.86 -9.58 -25.00
CA GLN A 26 -1.72 -9.35 -23.58
C GLN A 26 -2.93 -10.02 -22.94
N GLY A 27 -2.81 -11.33 -22.69
CA GLY A 27 -3.74 -12.06 -21.86
C GLY A 27 -3.75 -11.34 -20.53
N GLU A 28 -4.92 -10.84 -20.15
CA GLU A 28 -5.17 -10.27 -18.83
C GLU A 28 -4.51 -11.17 -17.79
N GLU A 29 -3.61 -10.61 -16.98
CA GLU A 29 -3.00 -11.34 -15.88
C GLU A 29 -4.14 -11.86 -14.98
N PRO A 30 -4.19 -13.16 -14.65
CA PRO A 30 -5.14 -13.65 -13.67
C PRO A 30 -4.79 -13.02 -12.32
N ASN A 31 -5.49 -11.94 -11.97
CA ASN A 31 -5.41 -11.20 -10.71
C ASN A 31 -5.95 -12.00 -9.51
N SER A 32 -6.24 -13.29 -9.66
CA SER A 32 -6.68 -14.12 -8.55
C SER A 32 -5.46 -14.68 -7.81
N PHE A 33 -4.95 -13.89 -6.86
CA PHE A 33 -4.21 -14.48 -5.75
C PHE A 33 -5.08 -15.59 -5.12
N PRO A 34 -4.52 -16.75 -4.76
CA PRO A 34 -5.29 -17.76 -4.05
C PRO A 34 -5.91 -17.13 -2.79
N SER A 35 -7.16 -17.48 -2.50
CA SER A 35 -7.94 -16.91 -1.40
C SER A 35 -7.31 -17.12 -0.02
N ASN A 36 -6.28 -17.97 0.09
CA ASN A 36 -5.54 -18.23 1.31
C ASN A 36 -4.09 -18.62 0.98
N PRO A 37 -3.14 -17.67 0.89
CA PRO A 37 -1.72 -18.00 0.72
C PRO A 37 -1.17 -18.69 1.98
N PHE A 38 -0.21 -19.61 1.83
CA PHE A 38 0.36 -20.33 2.98
C PHE A 38 1.14 -19.37 3.89
N GLN A 39 0.94 -19.52 5.20
CA GLN A 39 1.38 -18.56 6.22
C GLN A 39 2.62 -19.04 6.98
N VAL A 40 3.23 -18.13 7.74
CA VAL A 40 4.27 -18.49 8.71
C VAL A 40 3.68 -19.50 9.71
N GLY A 41 4.40 -20.60 9.92
CA GLY A 41 3.97 -21.74 10.73
C GLY A 41 3.36 -22.88 9.92
N GLU A 42 3.15 -22.72 8.61
CA GLU A 42 2.63 -23.78 7.73
C GLU A 42 3.76 -24.46 6.94
N PRO A 43 3.63 -25.78 6.66
CA PRO A 43 4.57 -26.49 5.80
C PRO A 43 4.49 -25.99 4.36
N ILE A 44 5.63 -26.02 3.67
CA ILE A 44 5.66 -25.72 2.24
C ILE A 44 4.72 -26.65 1.46
N PRO A 45 3.95 -26.14 0.48
CA PRO A 45 3.09 -26.98 -0.35
C PRO A 45 3.90 -28.00 -1.15
N ASP A 46 3.28 -29.17 -1.37
CA ASP A 46 3.83 -30.24 -2.21
C ASP A 46 3.70 -29.87 -3.70
N ILE A 47 4.60 -29.01 -4.16
CA ILE A 47 4.68 -28.53 -5.55
C ILE A 47 5.96 -29.08 -6.18
N THR A 48 5.88 -29.39 -7.48
CA THR A 48 7.03 -29.80 -8.29
C THR A 48 7.21 -28.81 -9.43
N LEU A 49 8.38 -28.18 -9.51
CA LEU A 49 8.72 -27.21 -10.54
C LEU A 49 9.85 -27.72 -11.43
N PRO A 50 9.85 -27.41 -12.74
CA PRO A 50 10.98 -27.74 -13.62
C PRO A 50 12.21 -26.89 -13.29
N MET A 51 13.39 -27.50 -13.35
CA MET A 51 14.67 -26.78 -13.27
C MET A 51 14.94 -26.01 -14.56
N ALA A 52 15.63 -24.88 -14.43
CA ALA A 52 16.04 -24.03 -15.56
C ALA A 52 17.25 -24.62 -16.33
N ASP A 53 17.39 -25.93 -16.38
CA ASP A 53 18.43 -26.61 -17.16
C ASP A 53 17.87 -27.12 -18.50
N PRO A 54 18.73 -27.51 -19.47
CA PRO A 54 18.26 -28.01 -20.76
C PRO A 54 17.41 -29.29 -20.69
N ALA A 55 17.52 -30.06 -19.60
CA ALA A 55 16.74 -31.29 -19.41
C ALA A 55 15.35 -31.00 -18.83
N GLY A 56 15.15 -29.83 -18.22
CA GLY A 56 13.91 -29.45 -17.54
C GLY A 56 13.57 -30.40 -16.40
N GLU A 57 14.57 -30.93 -15.71
CA GLU A 57 14.37 -31.96 -14.68
C GLU A 57 13.42 -31.46 -13.59
N ALA A 58 12.49 -32.33 -13.17
CA ALA A 58 11.49 -31.99 -12.17
C ALA A 58 12.10 -31.91 -10.76
N PHE A 59 11.84 -30.83 -10.05
CA PHE A 59 12.27 -30.61 -8.67
C PHE A 59 11.07 -30.53 -7.72
N ALA A 60 10.88 -31.55 -6.89
CA ALA A 60 9.87 -31.55 -5.84
C ALA A 60 10.34 -30.73 -4.63
N LEU A 61 9.53 -29.77 -4.17
CA LEU A 61 9.87 -28.90 -3.03
C LEU A 61 10.01 -29.67 -1.71
N ALA A 62 9.40 -30.84 -1.58
CA ALA A 62 9.60 -31.74 -0.44
C ALA A 62 11.09 -32.10 -0.21
N ARG A 63 11.94 -32.00 -1.24
CA ARG A 63 13.41 -32.18 -1.14
C ARG A 63 14.10 -31.14 -0.26
N LEU A 64 13.44 -30.04 0.07
CA LEU A 64 13.99 -28.98 0.91
C LEU A 64 13.95 -29.31 2.42
N THR A 65 13.31 -30.42 2.80
CA THR A 65 13.25 -30.90 4.19
C THR A 65 14.58 -31.55 4.64
N GLY A 66 14.73 -31.75 5.95
CA GLY A 66 15.92 -32.30 6.59
C GLY A 66 16.98 -31.29 6.99
N LYS A 67 16.95 -30.07 6.44
CA LYS A 67 17.80 -28.92 6.80
C LYS A 67 17.02 -27.62 6.63
N PRO A 68 17.37 -26.54 7.33
CA PRO A 68 16.80 -25.23 7.02
C PRO A 68 16.97 -24.90 5.54
N ALA A 69 16.01 -24.19 4.97
CA ALA A 69 16.01 -23.91 3.54
C ALA A 69 15.69 -22.45 3.22
N ALA A 70 16.22 -21.95 2.11
CA ALA A 70 15.90 -20.64 1.54
C ALA A 70 15.31 -20.79 0.13
N ILE A 71 14.17 -20.14 -0.11
CA ILE A 71 13.55 -20.04 -1.43
C ILE A 71 13.57 -18.58 -1.87
N VAL A 72 14.30 -18.28 -2.93
CA VAL A 72 14.47 -16.91 -3.44
C VAL A 72 13.64 -16.72 -4.70
N PHE A 73 12.51 -16.04 -4.58
CA PHE A 73 11.70 -15.64 -5.73
C PHE A 73 12.35 -14.45 -6.41
N TRP A 74 12.56 -14.55 -7.72
CA TRP A 74 13.28 -13.54 -8.49
C TRP A 74 12.66 -13.38 -9.90
N ARG A 75 13.13 -12.37 -10.66
CA ARG A 75 12.77 -12.15 -12.06
C ARG A 75 13.96 -11.66 -12.90
N PRO A 76 14.10 -12.12 -14.15
CA PRO A 76 14.93 -11.51 -15.18
C PRO A 76 14.65 -10.00 -15.29
N ASN A 77 15.72 -9.21 -15.45
CA ASN A 77 15.67 -7.74 -15.61
C ASN A 77 15.29 -6.92 -14.38
N GLN A 78 15.44 -7.48 -13.17
CA GLN A 78 15.36 -6.71 -11.93
C GLN A 78 16.70 -6.75 -11.18
N PRO A 79 17.45 -5.62 -11.08
CA PRO A 79 18.74 -5.60 -10.40
C PRO A 79 18.70 -6.14 -8.97
N MET A 80 17.71 -5.71 -8.19
CA MET A 80 17.51 -6.18 -6.81
C MET A 80 17.24 -7.68 -6.71
N SER A 81 16.64 -8.28 -7.74
CA SER A 81 16.42 -9.73 -7.79
C SER A 81 17.76 -10.47 -7.94
N LEU A 82 18.66 -9.99 -8.80
CA LEU A 82 20.00 -10.57 -8.94
C LEU A 82 20.87 -10.35 -7.70
N ASP A 83 20.78 -9.18 -7.07
CA ASP A 83 21.51 -8.89 -5.84
C ASP A 83 21.07 -9.82 -4.69
N ALA A 84 19.78 -10.16 -4.60
CA ALA A 84 19.29 -11.14 -3.62
C ALA A 84 19.88 -12.55 -3.84
N LEU A 85 20.01 -12.98 -5.09
CA LEU A 85 20.64 -14.28 -5.42
C LEU A 85 22.12 -14.29 -5.00
N ARG A 86 22.85 -13.22 -5.32
CA ARG A 86 24.27 -13.06 -4.95
C ARG A 86 24.48 -13.01 -3.44
N ASP A 87 23.64 -12.28 -2.72
CA ASP A 87 23.72 -12.20 -1.26
C ASP A 87 23.45 -13.56 -0.61
N VAL A 88 22.46 -14.31 -1.10
CA VAL A 88 22.17 -15.66 -0.60
C VAL A 88 23.31 -16.63 -0.92
N GLU A 89 23.94 -16.52 -2.08
CA GLU A 89 25.15 -17.29 -2.42
C GLU A 89 26.30 -16.97 -1.46
N GLN A 90 26.54 -15.68 -1.17
CA GLN A 90 27.56 -15.28 -0.20
C GLN A 90 27.26 -15.82 1.19
N ILE A 91 25.99 -15.78 1.64
CA ILE A 91 25.57 -16.36 2.92
C ILE A 91 25.81 -17.85 2.94
N LEU A 92 25.41 -18.58 1.90
CA LEU A 92 25.63 -20.02 1.78
C LEU A 92 27.12 -20.37 1.82
N SER A 93 27.98 -19.57 1.16
CA SER A 93 29.42 -19.75 1.21
C SER A 93 30.01 -19.59 2.62
N LYS A 94 29.49 -18.64 3.40
CA LYS A 94 29.91 -18.40 4.80
C LYS A 94 29.43 -19.48 5.76
N LEU A 95 28.17 -19.91 5.62
CA LEU A 95 27.56 -20.95 6.46
C LEU A 95 28.13 -22.35 6.15
N GLY A 96 28.62 -22.54 4.93
CA GLY A 96 29.04 -23.82 4.38
C GLY A 96 28.03 -24.30 3.33
N PRO A 97 28.47 -24.75 2.13
CA PRO A 97 27.58 -25.10 1.00
C PRO A 97 26.53 -26.19 1.26
N SER A 98 26.63 -26.91 2.38
CA SER A 98 25.71 -27.98 2.76
C SER A 98 24.98 -27.70 4.08
N ALA A 99 25.12 -26.50 4.65
CA ALA A 99 24.47 -26.12 5.90
C ALA A 99 22.96 -25.99 5.73
N ILE A 100 22.51 -25.44 4.60
CA ILE A 100 21.10 -25.20 4.28
C ILE A 100 20.79 -25.66 2.85
N ASN A 101 19.52 -25.90 2.56
CA ASN A 101 19.04 -26.07 1.19
C ASN A 101 18.72 -24.71 0.58
N VAL A 102 19.04 -24.47 -0.69
CA VAL A 102 18.68 -23.22 -1.38
C VAL A 102 18.09 -23.55 -2.73
N VAL A 103 17.03 -22.84 -3.12
CA VAL A 103 16.49 -22.82 -4.49
C VAL A 103 16.17 -21.38 -4.87
N ALA A 104 16.45 -21.02 -6.11
CA ALA A 104 15.91 -19.80 -6.71
C ALA A 104 14.72 -20.15 -7.58
N VAL A 105 13.68 -19.31 -7.57
CA VAL A 105 12.45 -19.54 -8.34
C VAL A 105 12.22 -18.34 -9.24
N ASP A 106 12.39 -18.53 -10.55
CA ASP A 106 11.98 -17.53 -11.52
C ASP A 106 10.44 -17.53 -11.64
N THR A 107 9.85 -16.35 -11.52
CA THR A 107 8.39 -16.14 -11.53
C THR A 107 7.93 -15.47 -12.83
N SER A 108 8.86 -15.31 -13.77
CA SER A 108 8.58 -14.80 -15.09
C SER A 108 8.08 -15.92 -16.01
N ARG A 109 7.57 -15.54 -17.17
CA ARG A 109 7.22 -16.49 -18.24
C ARG A 109 8.38 -16.68 -19.23
N ALA A 110 9.62 -16.44 -18.79
CA ALA A 110 10.80 -16.61 -19.62
C ALA A 110 11.09 -18.10 -19.87
N SER A 111 11.71 -18.42 -21.01
CA SER A 111 12.17 -19.78 -21.27
C SER A 111 13.42 -20.12 -20.42
N ALA A 112 13.72 -21.41 -20.26
CA ALA A 112 14.92 -21.86 -19.55
C ALA A 112 16.19 -21.24 -20.16
N GLU A 113 16.29 -21.14 -21.49
CA GLU A 113 17.43 -20.55 -22.17
C GLU A 113 17.58 -19.05 -21.87
N ALA A 114 16.46 -18.32 -21.80
CA ALA A 114 16.47 -16.90 -21.46
C ALA A 114 16.92 -16.68 -20.01
N VAL A 115 16.44 -17.51 -19.08
CA VAL A 115 16.87 -17.49 -17.67
C VAL A 115 18.37 -17.81 -17.55
N GLN A 116 18.84 -18.86 -18.22
CA GLN A 116 20.26 -19.22 -18.25
C GLN A 116 21.14 -18.13 -18.85
N THR A 117 20.66 -17.42 -19.88
CA THR A 117 21.39 -16.29 -20.48
C THR A 117 21.61 -15.17 -19.46
N VAL A 118 20.61 -14.86 -18.63
CA VAL A 118 20.73 -13.85 -17.57
C VAL A 118 21.69 -14.30 -16.49
N LEU A 119 21.70 -15.60 -16.17
CA LEU A 119 22.53 -16.18 -15.13
C LEU A 119 23.96 -16.54 -15.59
N ALA A 120 24.29 -16.40 -16.87
CA ALA A 120 25.60 -16.79 -17.41
C ALA A 120 26.79 -16.05 -16.76
N GLY A 121 26.55 -14.89 -16.14
CA GLY A 121 27.53 -14.13 -15.38
C GLY A 121 27.50 -14.35 -13.86
N GLU A 122 26.57 -15.19 -13.37
CA GLU A 122 26.39 -15.49 -11.95
C GLU A 122 27.00 -16.84 -11.59
N THR A 123 27.62 -16.92 -10.41
CA THR A 123 28.18 -18.18 -9.89
C THR A 123 27.28 -18.68 -8.76
N LEU A 124 26.13 -19.25 -9.11
CA LEU A 124 25.19 -19.82 -8.13
C LEU A 124 25.49 -21.30 -7.90
N SER A 125 25.58 -21.72 -6.64
CA SER A 125 25.83 -23.11 -6.24
C SER A 125 24.56 -23.93 -6.02
N TYR A 126 23.39 -23.29 -6.16
CA TYR A 126 22.08 -23.87 -5.93
C TYR A 126 21.21 -23.86 -7.19
N PRO A 127 20.23 -24.78 -7.31
CA PRO A 127 19.40 -24.89 -8.50
C PRO A 127 18.41 -23.72 -8.65
N VAL A 128 18.09 -23.44 -9.90
CA VAL A 128 17.11 -22.44 -10.32
C VAL A 128 15.91 -23.17 -10.92
N LEU A 129 14.72 -22.88 -10.40
CA LEU A 129 13.45 -23.46 -10.79
C LEU A 129 12.65 -22.44 -11.60
N LEU A 130 11.77 -22.91 -12.47
CA LEU A 130 10.86 -22.08 -13.27
C LEU A 130 9.43 -22.25 -12.75
N ASP A 131 8.77 -21.14 -12.44
CA ASP A 131 7.35 -21.08 -12.03
C ASP A 131 6.54 -20.18 -12.99
N PRO A 132 6.43 -20.57 -14.28
CA PRO A 132 5.82 -19.73 -15.31
C PRO A 132 4.31 -19.51 -15.10
N GLU A 133 3.65 -20.48 -14.46
CA GLU A 133 2.23 -20.43 -14.10
C GLU A 133 1.99 -19.77 -12.73
N ARG A 134 3.06 -19.35 -12.05
CA ARG A 134 3.02 -18.69 -10.75
C ARG A 134 2.28 -19.52 -9.68
N GLU A 135 2.41 -20.85 -9.73
CA GLU A 135 1.76 -21.77 -8.80
C GLU A 135 2.34 -21.59 -7.39
N LEU A 136 3.66 -21.74 -7.25
CA LEU A 136 4.34 -21.54 -5.98
C LEU A 136 4.33 -20.06 -5.57
N TYR A 137 4.52 -19.15 -6.53
CA TYR A 137 4.44 -17.69 -6.31
C TYR A 137 3.10 -17.28 -5.70
N GLY A 138 2.01 -17.77 -6.29
CA GLY A 138 0.64 -17.52 -5.81
C GLY A 138 0.41 -18.16 -4.46
N ALA A 139 0.75 -19.45 -4.30
CA ALA A 139 0.60 -20.17 -3.04
C ALA A 139 1.35 -19.49 -1.89
N ALA A 140 2.56 -18.98 -2.12
CA ALA A 140 3.37 -18.26 -1.15
C ALA A 140 2.91 -16.82 -0.86
N GLY A 141 1.88 -16.33 -1.57
CA GLY A 141 1.41 -14.95 -1.47
C GLY A 141 2.52 -13.95 -1.75
N VAL A 142 3.39 -14.24 -2.73
CA VAL A 142 4.45 -13.31 -3.13
C VAL A 142 3.79 -12.21 -3.97
N ILE A 143 4.03 -10.95 -3.61
CA ILE A 143 3.47 -9.79 -4.30
C ILE A 143 4.58 -8.99 -5.00
N VAL A 144 5.82 -9.10 -4.49
CA VAL A 144 6.99 -8.36 -4.97
C VAL A 144 8.19 -9.29 -5.09
N CYS A 145 9.00 -9.09 -6.13
CA CYS A 145 10.31 -9.74 -6.25
C CYS A 145 11.44 -8.72 -5.99
N PRO A 146 12.55 -9.13 -5.36
CA PRO A 146 12.74 -10.45 -4.77
C PRO A 146 11.89 -10.65 -3.50
N THR A 147 11.57 -11.90 -3.20
CA THR A 147 11.09 -12.30 -1.88
C THR A 147 11.81 -13.57 -1.49
N THR A 148 12.32 -13.63 -0.26
CA THR A 148 12.99 -14.84 0.25
C THR A 148 12.18 -15.45 1.38
N LEU A 149 11.84 -16.73 1.22
CA LEU A 149 11.24 -17.54 2.28
C LEU A 149 12.32 -18.34 2.99
N LEU A 150 12.22 -18.42 4.31
CA LEU A 150 13.12 -19.22 5.14
C LEU A 150 12.31 -20.28 5.87
N LEU A 151 12.66 -21.54 5.63
CA LEU A 151 12.02 -22.73 6.18
C LEU A 151 12.92 -23.36 7.24
N ASP A 152 12.32 -23.94 8.28
CA ASP A 152 13.05 -24.84 9.18
C ASP A 152 13.30 -26.21 8.54
N ALA A 153 13.97 -27.11 9.29
CA ALA A 153 14.32 -28.44 8.81
C ALA A 153 13.10 -29.33 8.51
N ASP A 154 11.92 -29.03 9.06
CA ASP A 154 10.69 -29.76 8.77
C ASP A 154 9.98 -29.21 7.52
N GLY A 155 10.55 -28.20 6.86
CA GLY A 155 9.97 -27.54 5.70
C GLY A 155 8.85 -26.55 6.07
N VAL A 156 8.76 -26.15 7.34
CA VAL A 156 7.77 -25.17 7.81
C VAL A 156 8.29 -23.75 7.60
N LEU A 157 7.45 -22.89 7.05
CA LEU A 157 7.80 -21.48 6.84
C LEU A 157 7.96 -20.76 8.18
N ARG A 158 9.16 -20.24 8.46
CA ARG A 158 9.43 -19.48 9.69
C ARG A 158 9.56 -17.99 9.45
N PHE A 159 10.13 -17.60 8.31
CA PHE A 159 10.29 -16.18 8.00
C PHE A 159 10.07 -15.86 6.52
N LYS A 160 9.58 -14.64 6.28
CA LYS A 160 9.48 -14.04 4.95
C LYS A 160 10.27 -12.73 4.94
N ALA A 161 11.15 -12.59 3.97
CA ALA A 161 11.85 -11.36 3.65
C ALA A 161 11.30 -10.85 2.31
N ALA A 162 10.26 -10.02 2.38
CA ALA A 162 9.71 -9.37 1.19
C ALA A 162 10.63 -8.21 0.80
N SER A 163 11.08 -8.17 -0.45
CA SER A 163 12.08 -7.22 -1.01
C SER A 163 13.54 -7.43 -0.55
N HIS A 164 14.44 -6.60 -1.11
CA HIS A 164 15.87 -6.58 -0.82
C HIS A 164 16.28 -5.20 -0.25
N PRO A 165 16.04 -4.93 1.04
CA PRO A 165 16.58 -3.74 1.68
C PRO A 165 18.11 -3.83 1.83
N ARG A 166 18.81 -2.72 2.12
CA ARG A 166 20.29 -2.71 2.30
C ARG A 166 20.82 -3.79 3.24
N GLN A 167 20.04 -4.13 4.25
CA GLN A 167 20.41 -5.09 5.31
C GLN A 167 19.86 -6.48 5.04
N PHE A 168 19.35 -6.75 3.83
CA PHE A 168 18.79 -8.03 3.42
C PHE A 168 19.71 -9.18 3.81
N ALA A 169 20.99 -9.10 3.43
CA ALA A 169 21.96 -10.15 3.74
C ALA A 169 22.09 -10.39 5.24
N HIS A 170 22.21 -9.35 6.05
CA HIS A 170 22.32 -9.45 7.52
C HIS A 170 21.07 -10.09 8.14
N VAL A 171 19.88 -9.68 7.73
CA VAL A 171 18.61 -10.20 8.26
C VAL A 171 18.42 -11.68 7.88
N VAL A 172 18.70 -12.03 6.62
CA VAL A 172 18.58 -13.41 6.13
C VAL A 172 19.62 -14.30 6.79
N GLU A 173 20.88 -13.88 6.87
CA GLU A 173 21.97 -14.60 7.53
C GLU A 173 21.64 -14.85 9.02
N THR A 174 21.19 -13.81 9.74
CA THR A 174 20.85 -13.93 11.17
C THR A 174 19.68 -14.90 11.40
N ARG A 175 18.64 -14.84 10.57
CA ARG A 175 17.51 -15.78 10.66
C ARG A 175 17.92 -17.21 10.33
N LEU A 176 18.80 -17.40 9.35
CA LEU A 176 19.34 -18.72 9.03
C LEU A 176 20.21 -19.28 10.16
N GLN A 177 21.04 -18.45 10.80
CA GLN A 177 21.80 -18.82 11.99
C GLN A 177 20.87 -19.29 13.13
N PHE A 178 19.73 -18.63 13.32
CA PHE A 178 18.70 -19.06 14.26
C PHE A 178 18.09 -20.42 13.88
N LEU A 179 17.71 -20.61 12.61
CA LEU A 179 17.14 -21.88 12.13
C LEU A 179 18.12 -23.05 12.19
N LEU A 180 19.42 -22.76 12.08
CA LEU A 180 20.51 -23.72 12.29
C LEU A 180 20.75 -24.03 13.78
N GLY A 181 20.13 -23.28 14.70
CA GLY A 181 20.33 -23.42 16.14
C GLY A 181 21.65 -22.82 16.65
N ASN A 182 22.34 -22.02 15.84
CA ASN A 182 23.62 -21.40 16.23
C ASN A 182 23.42 -20.19 17.15
N ILE A 183 22.25 -19.55 17.08
CA ILE A 183 21.83 -18.46 17.96
C ILE A 183 20.40 -18.72 18.46
N ASP A 184 20.06 -18.21 19.64
CA ASP A 184 18.70 -18.26 20.16
C ASP A 184 17.82 -17.12 19.61
N GLU A 185 16.51 -17.21 19.88
CA GLU A 185 15.52 -16.24 19.38
C GLU A 185 15.80 -14.83 19.91
N ALA A 186 16.16 -14.71 21.20
CA ALA A 186 16.47 -13.42 21.82
C ALA A 186 17.70 -12.76 21.19
N THR A 187 18.73 -13.53 20.87
CA THR A 187 19.93 -13.05 20.18
C THR A 187 19.59 -12.63 18.75
N MET A 188 18.82 -13.44 18.03
CA MET A 188 18.33 -13.09 16.69
C MET A 188 17.57 -11.77 16.69
N GLU A 189 16.62 -11.59 17.61
CA GLU A 189 15.86 -10.35 17.76
C GLU A 189 16.77 -9.15 18.04
N SER A 190 17.70 -9.28 18.99
CA SER A 190 18.64 -8.22 19.35
C SER A 190 19.57 -7.79 18.21
N LEU A 191 19.88 -8.70 17.27
CA LEU A 191 20.74 -8.43 16.11
C LEU A 191 19.97 -7.81 14.94
N ILE A 192 18.66 -8.05 14.86
CA ILE A 192 17.80 -7.56 13.78
C ILE A 192 17.12 -6.23 14.16
N GLU A 193 16.71 -6.07 15.42
CA GLU A 193 15.93 -4.91 15.89
C GLU A 193 16.62 -3.55 15.68
N PRO A 194 17.91 -3.35 16.03
CA PRO A 194 18.60 -2.07 15.80
C PRO A 194 18.70 -1.72 14.31
N THR A 195 18.85 -2.75 13.50
CA THR A 195 19.08 -2.71 12.06
C THR A 195 17.79 -2.25 11.35
N VAL A 196 16.63 -2.81 11.74
CA VAL A 196 15.30 -2.40 11.28
C VAL A 196 14.91 -0.99 11.77
N LEU A 197 15.22 -0.65 13.03
CA LEU A 197 14.99 0.69 13.58
C LEU A 197 15.82 1.76 12.86
N GLN A 198 17.07 1.45 12.50
CA GLN A 198 17.93 2.35 11.74
C GLN A 198 17.36 2.65 10.35
N ILE A 199 16.82 1.65 9.62
CA ILE A 199 16.17 1.90 8.32
C ILE A 199 14.96 2.82 8.47
N GLN A 200 14.14 2.59 9.50
CA GLN A 200 12.98 3.46 9.76
C GLN A 200 13.42 4.89 10.04
N HIS A 201 14.51 5.05 10.79
CA HIS A 201 15.13 6.34 11.06
C HIS A 201 15.68 7.01 9.79
N ASP A 202 16.44 6.27 8.97
CA ASP A 202 17.05 6.76 7.73
C ASP A 202 15.99 7.18 6.71
N VAL A 203 14.93 6.39 6.54
CA VAL A 203 13.78 6.73 5.68
C VAL A 203 13.06 7.97 6.18
N ALA A 204 12.81 8.07 7.49
CA ALA A 204 12.16 9.25 8.08
C ALA A 204 13.02 10.51 7.92
N ASN A 205 14.33 10.41 8.14
CA ASN A 205 15.29 11.50 7.94
C ASN A 205 15.34 11.92 6.47
N ALA A 206 15.34 10.98 5.53
CA ALA A 206 15.32 11.27 4.11
C ALA A 206 14.06 12.05 3.70
N TRP A 207 12.89 11.61 4.15
CA TRP A 207 11.63 12.34 3.92
C TRP A 207 11.63 13.73 4.54
N ARG A 208 12.20 13.89 5.75
CA ARG A 208 12.36 15.21 6.38
C ARG A 208 13.25 16.13 5.54
N MET A 209 14.39 15.64 5.07
CA MET A 209 15.31 16.39 4.23
C MET A 209 14.70 16.72 2.86
N TYR A 210 13.93 15.81 2.29
CA TYR A 210 13.16 16.05 1.06
C TYR A 210 12.11 17.17 1.24
N ASN A 211 11.33 17.10 2.32
CA ASN A 211 10.33 18.13 2.61
C ASN A 211 10.96 19.49 2.92
N LEU A 212 12.10 19.51 3.60
CA LEU A 212 12.90 20.72 3.76
C LEU A 212 13.33 21.30 2.41
N GLY A 213 13.87 20.46 1.51
CA GLY A 213 14.23 20.86 0.15
C GLY A 213 13.04 21.45 -0.61
N LYS A 214 11.85 20.84 -0.52
CA LYS A 214 10.62 21.37 -1.14
C LYS A 214 10.25 22.75 -0.62
N ASN A 215 10.31 22.95 0.69
CA ASN A 215 9.99 24.23 1.31
C ASN A 215 11.00 25.31 0.92
N LEU A 216 12.29 24.97 0.89
CA LEU A 216 13.36 25.87 0.45
C LEU A 216 13.19 26.25 -1.03
N GLN A 217 12.85 25.27 -1.88
CA GLN A 217 12.58 25.50 -3.29
C GLN A 217 11.36 26.40 -3.51
N ALA A 218 10.26 26.19 -2.76
CA ALA A 218 9.10 27.06 -2.80
C ALA A 218 9.41 28.50 -2.33
N GLY A 219 10.37 28.63 -1.39
CA GLY A 219 10.91 29.92 -0.95
C GLY A 219 11.97 30.53 -1.87
N GLY A 220 12.28 29.93 -3.03
CA GLY A 220 13.27 30.41 -3.99
C GLY A 220 14.73 30.16 -3.62
N LYS A 221 15.00 29.47 -2.51
CA LYS A 221 16.35 29.14 -2.02
C LYS A 221 16.89 27.89 -2.71
N LEU A 222 17.17 28.00 -4.00
CA LEU A 222 17.49 26.85 -4.85
C LEU A 222 18.76 26.10 -4.41
N ALA A 223 19.85 26.80 -4.05
CA ALA A 223 21.09 26.14 -3.61
C ALA A 223 20.88 25.32 -2.32
N GLU A 224 20.21 25.89 -1.32
CA GLU A 224 19.88 25.20 -0.06
C GLU A 224 18.93 24.02 -0.31
N ALA A 225 18.01 24.13 -1.27
CA ALA A 225 17.12 23.04 -1.65
C ALA A 225 17.90 21.86 -2.26
N ALA A 226 18.88 22.12 -3.13
CA ALA A 226 19.74 21.08 -3.71
C ALA A 226 20.49 20.32 -2.61
N GLU A 227 21.07 21.02 -1.64
CA GLU A 227 21.76 20.39 -0.52
C GLU A 227 20.82 19.52 0.33
N ALA A 228 19.60 20.01 0.60
CA ALA A 228 18.61 19.25 1.36
C ALA A 228 18.16 17.98 0.61
N TYR A 229 17.92 18.07 -0.70
CA TYR A 229 17.61 16.89 -1.50
C TYR A 229 18.80 15.92 -1.62
N GLN A 230 20.02 16.43 -1.70
CA GLN A 230 21.23 15.60 -1.72
C GLN A 230 21.37 14.83 -0.40
N LYS A 231 21.14 15.49 0.73
CA LYS A 231 21.08 14.83 2.05
C LYS A 231 19.98 13.77 2.09
N ALA A 232 18.78 14.07 1.55
CA ALA A 232 17.71 13.08 1.49
C ALA A 232 18.11 11.81 0.73
N VAL A 233 18.79 11.97 -0.42
CA VAL A 233 19.30 10.83 -1.20
C VAL A 233 20.47 10.14 -0.50
N SER A 234 21.29 10.83 0.29
CA SER A 234 22.37 10.21 1.08
C SER A 234 21.82 9.36 2.25
N GLU A 235 20.78 9.84 2.94
CA GLU A 235 20.11 9.14 4.04
C GLU A 235 19.35 7.91 3.54
N TYR A 236 18.54 8.07 2.48
CA TYR A 236 17.82 6.96 1.86
C TYR A 236 17.89 7.03 0.33
N PRO A 237 18.93 6.42 -0.28
CA PRO A 237 19.10 6.39 -1.73
C PRO A 237 17.95 5.78 -2.54
N ALA A 238 17.02 5.06 -1.92
CA ALA A 238 15.86 4.46 -2.58
C ALA A 238 14.58 5.33 -2.46
N LEU A 239 14.72 6.65 -2.24
CA LEU A 239 13.63 7.64 -2.27
C LEU A 239 13.47 8.24 -3.69
N PRO A 240 12.49 7.80 -4.50
CA PRO A 240 12.34 8.26 -5.89
C PRO A 240 12.05 9.76 -5.98
N GLU A 241 11.31 10.32 -5.03
CA GLU A 241 10.89 11.72 -5.00
C GLU A 241 12.09 12.67 -4.85
N ALA A 242 13.03 12.35 -3.96
CA ALA A 242 14.23 13.14 -3.75
C ALA A 242 15.18 13.05 -4.95
N ARG A 243 15.28 11.88 -5.59
CA ARG A 243 16.02 11.72 -6.86
C ARG A 243 15.39 12.52 -7.99
N CYS A 244 14.06 12.48 -8.12
CA CYS A 244 13.36 13.29 -9.12
C CYS A 244 13.59 14.79 -8.88
N ALA A 245 13.56 15.24 -7.62
CA ALA A 245 13.83 16.64 -7.29
C ALA A 245 15.24 17.07 -7.72
N LEU A 246 16.28 16.29 -7.39
CA LEU A 246 17.65 16.55 -7.89
C LEU A 246 17.71 16.51 -9.42
N GLY A 247 17.05 15.55 -10.05
CA GLY A 247 16.97 15.45 -11.51
C GLY A 247 16.38 16.70 -12.16
N PHE A 248 15.29 17.24 -11.61
CA PHE A 248 14.68 18.49 -12.10
C PHE A 248 15.57 19.71 -11.85
N MET A 249 16.36 19.73 -10.78
CA MET A 249 17.32 20.81 -10.54
C MET A 249 18.46 20.77 -11.55
N LYS A 250 19.02 19.58 -11.80
CA LYS A 250 20.03 19.37 -12.86
C LYS A 250 19.51 19.72 -14.25
N LEU A 251 18.24 19.38 -14.52
CA LEU A 251 17.56 19.78 -15.74
C LEU A 251 17.46 21.31 -15.89
N ALA A 252 17.22 22.03 -14.80
CA ALA A 252 17.18 23.49 -14.78
C ALA A 252 18.58 24.10 -14.97
N ASP A 253 19.62 23.45 -14.46
CA ASP A 253 21.03 23.81 -14.67
C ASP A 253 21.55 23.45 -16.07
N ALA A 254 20.70 22.87 -16.94
CA ALA A 254 21.04 22.31 -18.25
C ALA A 254 22.06 21.16 -18.22
N ASP A 255 22.28 20.55 -17.06
CA ASP A 255 23.08 19.34 -16.87
C ASP A 255 22.21 18.10 -17.16
N PHE A 256 22.01 17.84 -18.46
CA PHE A 256 21.09 16.81 -18.94
C PHE A 256 21.55 15.38 -18.61
N GLU A 257 22.86 15.15 -18.55
CA GLU A 257 23.44 13.85 -18.22
C GLU A 257 23.18 13.47 -16.75
N ALA A 258 23.46 14.39 -15.83
CA ALA A 258 23.16 14.18 -14.42
C ALA A 258 21.64 14.04 -14.19
N ALA A 259 20.83 14.86 -14.87
CA ALA A 259 19.37 14.78 -14.79
C ALA A 259 18.85 13.40 -15.24
N ALA A 260 19.31 12.90 -16.39
CA ALA A 260 18.96 11.57 -16.90
C ALA A 260 19.31 10.48 -15.88
N THR A 261 20.51 10.53 -15.31
CA THR A 261 20.97 9.56 -14.30
C THR A 261 20.06 9.53 -13.08
N HIS A 262 19.66 10.70 -12.58
CA HIS A 262 18.75 10.80 -11.42
C HIS A 262 17.36 10.22 -11.72
N PHE A 263 16.77 10.55 -12.88
CA PHE A 263 15.46 10.02 -13.27
C PHE A 263 15.51 8.52 -13.55
N GLN A 264 16.55 8.03 -14.24
CA GLN A 264 16.74 6.60 -14.48
C GLN A 264 16.85 5.84 -13.16
N THR A 265 17.62 6.37 -12.20
CA THR A 265 17.74 5.72 -10.89
C THR A 265 16.42 5.77 -10.11
N ALA A 266 15.65 6.85 -10.21
CA ALA A 266 14.31 6.91 -9.62
C ALA A 266 13.37 5.85 -10.23
N LEU A 267 13.46 5.60 -11.54
CA LEU A 267 12.70 4.55 -12.23
C LEU A 267 13.17 3.13 -11.88
N THR A 268 14.45 2.94 -11.54
CA THR A 268 14.94 1.66 -11.00
C THR A 268 14.25 1.32 -9.68
N TYR A 269 14.05 2.29 -8.79
CA TYR A 269 13.38 2.09 -7.51
C TYR A 269 11.84 2.09 -7.62
N GLN A 270 11.28 2.90 -8.52
CA GLN A 270 9.83 2.97 -8.76
C GLN A 270 9.54 3.06 -10.26
N PRO A 271 9.44 1.92 -10.97
CA PRO A 271 9.17 1.89 -12.41
C PRO A 271 7.86 2.56 -12.82
N SER A 272 6.88 2.61 -11.91
CA SER A 272 5.59 3.26 -12.10
C SER A 272 5.61 4.78 -11.89
N SER A 273 6.75 5.37 -11.52
CA SER A 273 6.86 6.79 -11.15
C SER A 273 6.57 7.71 -12.34
N ALA A 274 5.36 8.26 -12.35
CA ALA A 274 4.93 9.22 -13.37
C ALA A 274 5.79 10.49 -13.37
N LEU A 275 6.26 10.91 -12.19
CA LEU A 275 7.14 12.08 -12.03
C LEU A 275 8.53 11.85 -12.62
N ALA A 276 9.09 10.65 -12.45
CA ALA A 276 10.38 10.30 -13.03
C ALA A 276 10.30 10.15 -14.56
N ARG A 277 9.23 9.52 -15.07
CA ARG A 277 8.95 9.43 -16.53
C ARG A 277 8.77 10.80 -17.17
N LEU A 278 8.07 11.72 -16.50
CA LEU A 278 7.96 13.12 -16.93
C LEU A 278 9.33 13.78 -17.02
N GLY A 279 10.19 13.57 -16.02
CA GLY A 279 11.56 14.09 -16.01
C GLY A 279 12.42 13.55 -17.14
N GLN A 280 12.34 12.25 -17.42
CA GLN A 280 13.04 11.61 -18.54
C GLN A 280 12.56 12.18 -19.89
N ALA A 281 11.25 12.32 -20.10
CA ALA A 281 10.72 12.94 -21.31
C ALA A 281 11.17 14.40 -21.45
N ALA A 282 11.23 15.13 -20.34
CA ALA A 282 11.73 16.50 -20.32
C ALA A 282 13.22 16.59 -20.71
N VAL A 283 14.05 15.61 -20.31
CA VAL A 283 15.44 15.48 -20.78
C VAL A 283 15.49 15.20 -22.28
N LEU A 284 14.76 14.17 -22.76
CA LEU A 284 14.73 13.77 -24.18
C LEU A 284 14.33 14.94 -25.11
N ALA A 285 13.33 15.72 -24.69
CA ALA A 285 12.88 16.89 -25.44
C ALA A 285 13.97 17.97 -25.58
N ARG A 286 14.92 18.04 -24.63
CA ARG A 286 16.01 19.03 -24.60
C ARG A 286 17.31 18.49 -25.23
N THR A 287 17.48 17.17 -25.33
CA THR A 287 18.66 16.52 -25.92
C THR A 287 18.51 16.13 -27.39
N GLY A 288 17.38 16.47 -28.02
CA GLY A 288 17.17 16.30 -29.46
C GLY A 288 16.32 15.09 -29.87
N GLU A 289 15.59 14.48 -28.92
CA GLU A 289 14.67 13.36 -29.16
C GLU A 289 13.21 13.72 -28.82
N PRO A 290 12.63 14.78 -29.43
CA PRO A 290 11.32 15.29 -29.04
C PRO A 290 10.15 14.34 -29.42
N GLU A 291 10.33 13.45 -30.38
CA GLU A 291 9.31 12.44 -30.75
C GLU A 291 9.13 11.40 -29.63
N ALA A 292 10.23 10.87 -29.11
CA ALA A 292 10.20 9.94 -27.98
C ALA A 292 9.67 10.62 -26.71
N ALA A 293 10.04 11.88 -26.49
CA ALA A 293 9.50 12.68 -25.39
C ALA A 293 7.97 12.87 -25.48
N GLU A 294 7.45 13.17 -26.67
CA GLU A 294 6.01 13.35 -26.91
C GLU A 294 5.23 12.08 -26.58
N GLU A 295 5.68 10.91 -27.04
CA GLU A 295 5.01 9.63 -26.77
C GLU A 295 4.87 9.37 -25.26
N ILE A 296 5.97 9.57 -24.52
CA ILE A 296 5.97 9.41 -23.07
C ILE A 296 5.01 10.41 -22.42
N LEU A 297 5.06 11.69 -22.80
CA LEU A 297 4.19 12.72 -22.21
C LEU A 297 2.71 12.50 -22.50
N LEU A 298 2.35 12.04 -23.69
CA LEU A 298 0.96 11.70 -24.05
C LEU A 298 0.43 10.56 -23.16
N SER A 299 1.26 9.55 -22.87
CA SER A 299 0.90 8.47 -21.94
C SER A 299 0.64 8.98 -20.50
N LEU A 300 1.20 10.14 -20.14
CA LEU A 300 1.13 10.70 -18.80
C LEU A 300 -0.06 11.65 -18.57
N LEU A 301 -0.83 12.00 -19.61
CA LEU A 301 -1.92 12.98 -19.52
C LEU A 301 -3.03 12.60 -18.51
N GLY A 302 -3.19 11.30 -18.21
CA GLY A 302 -4.15 10.82 -17.21
C GLY A 302 -3.71 11.02 -15.75
N HIS A 303 -2.45 11.36 -15.48
CA HIS A 303 -1.93 11.50 -14.11
C HIS A 303 -2.19 12.90 -13.54
N LYS A 304 -3.26 13.02 -12.74
CA LYS A 304 -3.73 14.30 -12.15
C LYS A 304 -2.63 15.08 -11.40
N SER A 305 -1.76 14.42 -10.64
CA SER A 305 -0.73 15.08 -9.81
C SER A 305 0.38 15.76 -10.59
N ILE A 306 0.57 15.40 -11.86
CA ILE A 306 1.61 15.96 -12.74
C ILE A 306 1.03 16.59 -14.02
N ALA A 307 -0.30 16.57 -14.18
CA ALA A 307 -0.97 16.94 -15.42
C ALA A 307 -0.59 18.34 -15.93
N MET A 308 -0.46 19.31 -15.02
CA MET A 308 -0.01 20.67 -15.37
C MET A 308 1.39 20.64 -16.02
N ARG A 309 2.36 19.96 -15.41
CA ARG A 309 3.74 19.89 -15.93
C ARG A 309 3.82 19.09 -17.23
N THR A 310 3.09 17.99 -17.33
CA THR A 310 3.02 17.18 -18.56
C THR A 310 2.51 18.00 -19.73
N ARG A 311 1.41 18.74 -19.55
CA ARG A 311 0.83 19.62 -20.57
C ARG A 311 1.76 20.77 -20.93
N TYR A 312 2.42 21.37 -19.93
CA TYR A 312 3.42 22.41 -20.17
C TYR A 312 4.59 21.91 -21.05
N GLU A 313 5.14 20.72 -20.77
CA GLU A 313 6.23 20.16 -21.57
C GLU A 313 5.78 19.78 -23.00
N LEU A 314 4.55 19.27 -23.18
CA LEU A 314 3.96 19.07 -24.52
C LEU A 314 3.84 20.39 -25.28
N GLY A 315 3.37 21.46 -24.62
CA GLY A 315 3.31 22.79 -25.20
C GLY A 315 4.69 23.28 -25.69
N ARG A 316 5.75 23.03 -24.91
CA ARG A 316 7.13 23.37 -25.28
C ARG A 316 7.61 22.60 -26.51
N ILE A 317 7.30 21.30 -26.61
CA ILE A 317 7.64 20.49 -27.78
C ILE A 317 6.96 21.03 -29.04
N TYR A 318 5.66 21.32 -28.99
CA TYR A 318 4.94 21.86 -30.15
C TYR A 318 5.39 23.27 -30.52
N HIS A 319 5.72 24.10 -29.52
CA HIS A 319 6.29 25.42 -29.73
C HIS A 319 7.62 25.31 -30.49
N ALA A 320 8.54 24.46 -30.04
CA ALA A 320 9.84 24.27 -30.69
C ALA A 320 9.71 23.78 -32.16
N ARG A 321 8.64 23.05 -32.47
CA ARG A 321 8.31 22.60 -33.84
C ARG A 321 7.51 23.61 -34.67
N GLY A 322 7.22 24.81 -34.15
CA GLY A 322 6.44 25.84 -34.84
C GLY A 322 4.94 25.57 -34.92
N GLN A 323 4.43 24.55 -34.22
CA GLN A 323 2.99 24.22 -34.16
C GLN A 323 2.30 25.07 -33.09
N LEU A 324 2.22 26.38 -33.33
CA LEU A 324 1.83 27.38 -32.33
C LEU A 324 0.39 27.19 -31.80
N ASP A 325 -0.55 26.74 -32.64
CA ASP A 325 -1.94 26.51 -32.22
C ASP A 325 -2.04 25.37 -31.18
N ARG A 326 -1.33 24.26 -31.45
CA ARG A 326 -1.26 23.13 -30.52
C ARG A 326 -0.52 23.51 -29.24
N ALA A 327 0.58 24.24 -29.36
CA ALA A 327 1.33 24.72 -28.22
C ALA A 327 0.45 25.58 -27.30
N THR A 328 -0.31 26.51 -27.88
CA THR A 328 -1.25 27.38 -27.16
C THR A 328 -2.29 26.56 -26.40
N THR A 329 -2.92 25.58 -27.06
CA THR A 329 -3.90 24.69 -26.43
C THR A 329 -3.33 24.01 -25.18
N PHE A 330 -2.14 23.42 -25.30
CA PHE A 330 -1.51 22.72 -24.18
C PHE A 330 -1.07 23.67 -23.05
N TYR A 331 -0.65 24.89 -23.37
CA TYR A 331 -0.35 25.90 -22.36
C TYR A 331 -1.60 26.38 -21.62
N GLU A 332 -2.71 26.61 -22.34
CA GLU A 332 -4.00 26.96 -21.75
C GLU A 332 -4.50 25.87 -20.81
N ASP A 333 -4.46 24.60 -21.25
CA ASP A 333 -4.86 23.47 -20.41
C ASP A 333 -3.96 23.32 -19.16
N ALA A 334 -2.66 23.61 -19.29
CA ALA A 334 -1.73 23.60 -18.16
C ALA A 334 -2.10 24.68 -17.13
N LEU A 335 -2.44 25.88 -17.59
CA LEU A 335 -2.89 27.00 -16.75
C LEU A 335 -4.23 26.68 -16.09
N MET A 336 -5.20 26.15 -16.82
CA MET A 336 -6.51 25.77 -16.26
C MET A 336 -6.35 24.74 -15.13
N THR A 337 -5.45 23.77 -15.29
CA THR A 337 -5.12 22.78 -14.25
C THR A 337 -4.54 23.44 -12.98
N MET A 338 -3.84 24.58 -13.10
CA MET A 338 -3.30 25.34 -11.97
C MET A 338 -4.39 26.09 -11.18
N PHE A 339 -5.46 26.52 -11.85
CA PHE A 339 -6.55 27.31 -11.25
C PHE A 339 -7.75 26.48 -10.77
N GLU A 340 -7.82 25.18 -11.07
CA GLU A 340 -8.82 24.25 -10.52
C GLU A 340 -8.54 23.77 -9.08
N GLN A 341 -7.39 24.13 -8.49
CA GLN A 341 -7.14 23.90 -7.05
C GLN A 341 -7.94 24.93 -6.23
N PRO A 342 -8.77 24.54 -5.24
CA PRO A 342 -9.63 25.47 -4.54
C PRO A 342 -8.79 26.45 -3.70
N GLN A 343 -8.68 27.69 -4.19
CA GLN A 343 -8.15 28.81 -3.43
C GLN A 343 -9.16 29.16 -2.33
N GLY A 344 -8.68 29.20 -1.09
CA GLY A 344 -9.46 29.62 0.06
C GLY A 344 -9.99 31.05 -0.09
N THR A 345 -11.32 31.18 0.02
CA THR A 345 -12.10 32.36 0.41
C THR A 345 -11.61 33.75 -0.05
N GLY A 346 -12.23 34.26 -1.11
CA GLY A 346 -12.29 35.69 -1.42
C GLY A 346 -13.63 36.00 -2.10
N THR A 347 -14.51 36.68 -1.38
CA THR A 347 -15.89 37.00 -1.78
C THR A 347 -15.95 37.95 -2.98
N ALA A 348 -16.76 37.60 -3.98
CA ALA A 348 -17.53 38.55 -4.78
C ALA A 348 -18.77 37.85 -5.37
N THR A 349 -19.93 38.16 -4.80
CA THR A 349 -21.27 37.76 -5.26
C THR A 349 -21.71 38.56 -6.48
N VAL A 350 -22.29 37.91 -7.50
CA VAL A 350 -23.33 38.44 -8.40
C VAL A 350 -24.22 37.25 -8.86
N PRO A 351 -25.56 37.40 -9.02
CA PRO A 351 -26.55 36.35 -8.72
C PRO A 351 -27.01 35.51 -9.93
N ALA A 352 -27.69 34.41 -9.61
CA ALA A 352 -28.35 33.50 -10.54
C ALA A 352 -29.61 34.09 -11.21
N PRO A 353 -29.97 33.61 -12.41
CA PRO A 353 -31.35 33.52 -12.84
C PRO A 353 -31.84 32.06 -12.92
N ALA A 354 -33.15 31.93 -12.72
CA ALA A 354 -33.89 30.73 -12.33
C ALA A 354 -34.09 29.65 -13.43
N ALA A 355 -34.37 28.43 -12.97
CA ALA A 355 -34.95 27.33 -13.74
C ALA A 355 -36.40 27.64 -14.17
N PRO A 356 -36.92 26.97 -15.22
CA PRO A 356 -37.79 25.82 -14.94
C PRO A 356 -37.70 24.68 -15.98
N GLY A 357 -38.09 23.47 -15.57
CA GLY A 357 -38.42 22.39 -16.51
C GLY A 357 -38.26 20.98 -15.97
N SER A 358 -39.29 20.47 -15.30
CA SER A 358 -39.47 19.07 -14.93
C SER A 358 -39.59 18.17 -16.17
N ALA A 359 -38.78 17.11 -16.22
CA ALA A 359 -38.95 15.97 -17.14
C ALA A 359 -38.92 14.64 -16.33
N PRO A 360 -39.65 13.60 -16.76
CA PRO A 360 -40.11 12.52 -15.91
C PRO A 360 -39.05 11.43 -15.67
N ALA A 361 -39.24 10.71 -14.56
CA ALA A 361 -38.41 9.61 -14.09
C ALA A 361 -38.28 8.47 -15.12
N ALA A 362 -37.04 8.10 -15.44
CA ALA A 362 -36.71 6.86 -16.13
C ALA A 362 -36.78 5.65 -15.16
N PRO A 363 -37.11 4.44 -15.64
CA PRO A 363 -37.36 3.28 -14.79
C PRO A 363 -36.08 2.77 -14.13
N VAL A 364 -36.20 2.46 -12.84
CA VAL A 364 -35.14 1.88 -12.01
C VAL A 364 -34.83 0.48 -12.50
N ASN A 365 -33.66 0.30 -13.12
CA ASN A 365 -33.12 -1.00 -13.44
C ASN A 365 -32.42 -1.55 -12.18
N ARG A 366 -32.98 -2.60 -11.56
CA ARG A 366 -32.38 -3.28 -10.41
C ARG A 366 -31.14 -4.05 -10.86
N PRO A 367 -29.94 -3.80 -10.30
CA PRO A 367 -28.83 -4.72 -10.48
C PRO A 367 -29.07 -6.01 -9.67
N ALA A 368 -28.60 -7.12 -10.23
CA ALA A 368 -28.62 -8.48 -9.68
C ALA A 368 -27.95 -8.54 -8.28
N PRO A 369 -28.30 -9.55 -7.44
CA PRO A 369 -27.79 -9.65 -6.08
C PRO A 369 -26.25 -9.79 -6.07
N VAL A 370 -25.59 -8.82 -5.46
CA VAL A 370 -24.14 -8.85 -5.23
C VAL A 370 -23.84 -9.87 -4.15
N SER A 371 -22.86 -10.72 -4.45
CA SER A 371 -22.33 -11.81 -3.62
C SER A 371 -22.07 -11.42 -2.16
N ARG A 372 -22.34 -12.36 -1.25
CA ARG A 372 -22.03 -12.26 0.19
C ARG A 372 -20.55 -11.95 0.39
N SER A 373 -20.25 -10.77 0.93
CA SER A 373 -18.91 -10.46 1.43
C SER A 373 -18.64 -11.27 2.70
N THR A 374 -17.71 -12.22 2.61
CA THR A 374 -17.09 -12.89 3.76
C THR A 374 -15.91 -12.06 4.24
N ALA A 375 -16.16 -10.86 4.74
CA ALA A 375 -15.13 -10.11 5.46
C ALA A 375 -14.83 -10.87 6.76
N THR A 376 -13.71 -11.61 6.78
CA THR A 376 -13.10 -12.06 8.03
C THR A 376 -12.71 -10.82 8.84
N PRO A 377 -12.95 -10.80 10.16
CA PRO A 377 -12.51 -9.70 11.01
C PRO A 377 -10.99 -9.61 10.90
N VAL A 378 -10.48 -8.51 10.34
CA VAL A 378 -9.05 -8.18 10.45
C VAL A 378 -8.79 -8.01 11.94
N ASP A 379 -7.93 -8.86 12.50
CA ASP A 379 -7.57 -8.80 13.92
C ASP A 379 -7.20 -7.37 14.28
N ALA A 380 -8.04 -6.72 15.10
CA ALA A 380 -7.70 -5.45 15.70
C ALA A 380 -6.41 -5.69 16.50
N VAL A 381 -5.29 -5.13 16.03
CA VAL A 381 -4.00 -5.22 16.70
C VAL A 381 -4.22 -4.87 18.16
N LYS A 382 -4.05 -5.87 19.03
CA LYS A 382 -4.29 -5.70 20.47
C LYS A 382 -3.29 -4.65 20.96
N PRO A 383 -3.74 -3.53 21.55
CA PRO A 383 -2.83 -2.51 22.04
C PRO A 383 -1.87 -3.12 23.09
N SER A 384 -0.65 -2.58 23.16
CA SER A 384 0.35 -2.99 24.15
C SER A 384 -0.18 -2.82 25.58
N ALA A 385 0.31 -3.62 26.52
CA ALA A 385 -0.18 -3.64 27.90
C ALA A 385 0.01 -2.31 28.68
N ASP A 386 0.71 -1.34 28.09
CA ASP A 386 1.10 -0.07 28.68
C ASP A 386 0.35 1.16 28.10
N VAL A 387 -0.74 0.95 27.36
CA VAL A 387 -1.68 2.00 26.95
C VAL A 387 -3.03 1.84 27.62
N SER A 388 -3.69 2.97 27.88
CA SER A 388 -4.97 3.00 28.59
C SER A 388 -5.94 3.96 27.91
N TYR A 389 -7.23 3.70 28.08
CA TYR A 389 -8.26 4.64 27.69
C TYR A 389 -8.23 5.85 28.64
N VAL A 390 -8.56 7.03 28.12
CA VAL A 390 -8.51 8.31 28.87
C VAL A 390 -9.81 9.11 28.77
N GLY A 391 -10.76 8.63 27.98
CA GLY A 391 -12.08 9.18 27.88
C GLY A 391 -12.18 10.37 26.93
N VAL A 392 -13.40 10.61 26.46
CA VAL A 392 -13.69 11.59 25.41
C VAL A 392 -13.38 13.03 25.81
N LYS A 393 -13.33 13.33 27.12
CA LYS A 393 -13.00 14.66 27.65
C LYS A 393 -11.61 15.12 27.22
N ARG A 394 -10.64 14.20 27.08
CA ARG A 394 -9.28 14.54 26.61
C ARG A 394 -9.32 14.95 25.14
N CYS A 395 -10.05 14.22 24.31
CA CYS A 395 -10.21 14.48 22.88
C CYS A 395 -11.00 15.77 22.60
N LYS A 396 -12.05 16.04 23.39
CA LYS A 396 -12.93 17.21 23.26
C LYS A 396 -12.18 18.55 23.27
N LYS A 397 -11.03 18.63 23.97
CA LYS A 397 -10.23 19.86 24.06
C LYS A 397 -9.76 20.36 22.70
N CYS A 398 -9.39 19.45 21.79
CA CYS A 398 -8.90 19.79 20.45
C CYS A 398 -9.92 19.46 19.34
N HIS A 399 -10.90 18.60 19.62
CA HIS A 399 -11.90 18.11 18.64
C HIS A 399 -13.35 18.42 19.07
N LEU A 400 -13.61 19.64 19.55
CA LEU A 400 -14.91 20.02 20.11
C LEU A 400 -16.08 19.82 19.12
N GLN A 401 -15.88 20.14 17.84
CA GLN A 401 -16.93 20.08 16.83
C GLN A 401 -17.26 18.62 16.47
N GLN A 402 -16.24 17.78 16.31
CA GLN A 402 -16.41 16.34 16.06
C GLN A 402 -17.09 15.66 17.24
N TRP A 403 -16.70 16.01 18.46
CA TRP A 403 -17.34 15.52 19.67
C TRP A 403 -18.82 15.90 19.73
N LYS A 404 -19.18 17.17 19.52
CA LYS A 404 -20.59 17.62 19.50
C LYS A 404 -21.42 16.87 18.48
N SER A 405 -20.85 16.63 17.29
CA SER A 405 -21.52 15.82 16.28
C SER A 405 -21.75 14.39 16.77
N TRP A 406 -20.72 13.75 17.33
CA TRP A 406 -20.79 12.36 17.76
C TRP A 406 -21.74 12.14 18.94
N GLU A 407 -21.74 13.06 19.92
CA GLU A 407 -22.58 13.00 21.11
C GLU A 407 -24.08 12.90 20.79
N SER A 408 -24.51 13.46 19.65
CA SER A 408 -25.90 13.40 19.19
C SER A 408 -26.31 12.05 18.57
N THR A 409 -25.37 11.12 18.37
CA THR A 409 -25.62 9.85 17.71
C THR A 409 -26.15 8.77 18.67
N LYS A 410 -26.82 7.77 18.11
CA LYS A 410 -27.26 6.58 18.88
C LYS A 410 -26.08 5.79 19.46
N MET A 411 -24.91 5.85 18.83
CA MET A 411 -23.70 5.16 19.31
C MET A 411 -23.19 5.77 20.62
N ALA A 412 -23.12 7.10 20.70
CA ALA A 412 -22.76 7.79 21.94
C ALA A 412 -23.74 7.46 23.09
N GLY A 413 -25.03 7.35 22.78
CA GLY A 413 -26.07 6.96 23.73
C GLY A 413 -26.26 5.45 23.95
N ALA A 414 -25.43 4.58 23.37
CA ALA A 414 -25.69 3.14 23.29
C ALA A 414 -25.92 2.50 24.67
N PHE A 415 -25.17 2.90 25.69
CA PHE A 415 -25.29 2.37 27.05
C PHE A 415 -26.69 2.56 27.65
N ASN A 416 -27.40 3.64 27.32
CA ASN A 416 -28.73 3.90 27.87
C ASN A 416 -29.75 2.83 27.45
N ALA A 417 -29.57 2.21 26.29
CA ALA A 417 -30.43 1.12 25.83
C ALA A 417 -30.38 -0.12 26.75
N LEU A 418 -29.36 -0.26 27.60
CA LEU A 418 -29.22 -1.38 28.53
C LEU A 418 -30.03 -1.21 29.83
N LYS A 419 -30.47 0.00 30.14
CA LYS A 419 -31.22 0.30 31.37
C LYS A 419 -32.61 -0.34 31.35
N PRO A 420 -33.19 -0.71 32.50
CA PRO A 420 -34.57 -1.19 32.59
C PRO A 420 -35.57 -0.22 31.95
N GLY A 421 -36.54 -0.73 31.20
CA GLY A 421 -37.61 0.04 30.55
C GLY A 421 -37.22 0.71 29.22
N GLU A 422 -35.92 0.93 28.98
CA GLU A 422 -35.44 1.51 27.72
C GLU A 422 -35.48 0.49 26.58
N THR A 423 -35.72 0.96 25.34
CA THR A 423 -35.77 0.15 24.11
C THR A 423 -36.58 -1.16 24.21
N SER A 424 -37.65 -1.14 25.02
CA SER A 424 -38.45 -2.32 25.37
C SER A 424 -38.90 -3.15 24.17
N ASP A 425 -39.36 -2.50 23.09
CA ASP A 425 -39.79 -3.18 21.86
C ASP A 425 -38.65 -4.00 21.22
N VAL A 426 -37.43 -3.45 21.22
CA VAL A 426 -36.25 -4.13 20.68
C VAL A 426 -35.86 -5.29 21.59
N LYS A 427 -35.92 -5.13 22.91
CA LYS A 427 -35.62 -6.22 23.86
C LYS A 427 -36.60 -7.38 23.72
N ILE A 428 -37.90 -7.09 23.67
CA ILE A 428 -38.95 -8.10 23.47
C ILE A 428 -38.75 -8.83 22.14
N ALA A 429 -38.49 -8.10 21.05
CA ALA A 429 -38.23 -8.68 19.73
C ALA A 429 -36.99 -9.59 19.67
N ARG A 430 -36.11 -9.50 20.68
CA ARG A 430 -34.87 -10.29 20.81
C ARG A 430 -34.94 -11.34 21.92
N GLY A 431 -36.11 -11.53 22.56
CA GLY A 431 -36.27 -12.46 23.68
C GLY A 431 -35.55 -12.01 24.95
N LEU A 432 -35.27 -10.72 25.09
CA LEU A 432 -34.68 -10.11 26.27
C LEU A 432 -35.78 -9.51 27.17
N ASP A 433 -35.58 -9.53 28.48
CA ASP A 433 -36.51 -8.99 29.46
C ASP A 433 -36.39 -7.46 29.53
N PRO A 434 -37.43 -6.69 29.15
CA PRO A 434 -37.37 -5.22 29.18
C PRO A 434 -37.18 -4.64 30.59
N ALA A 435 -37.55 -5.36 31.65
CA ALA A 435 -37.41 -4.93 33.04
C ALA A 435 -36.04 -5.25 33.64
N ARG A 436 -35.25 -6.12 33.01
CA ARG A 436 -33.91 -6.50 33.48
C ARG A 436 -32.91 -5.37 33.25
N ASP A 437 -32.02 -5.18 34.22
CA ASP A 437 -30.86 -4.30 34.10
C ASP A 437 -29.70 -5.03 33.41
N TYR A 438 -29.32 -4.58 32.22
CA TYR A 438 -28.19 -5.11 31.45
C TYR A 438 -26.93 -4.25 31.60
N THR A 439 -26.95 -3.17 32.39
CA THR A 439 -25.81 -2.26 32.58
C THR A 439 -24.64 -2.89 33.36
N THR A 440 -24.83 -4.10 33.89
CA THR A 440 -23.78 -4.89 34.54
C THR A 440 -23.47 -6.18 33.78
N ASP A 441 -24.10 -6.43 32.63
CA ASP A 441 -23.96 -7.68 31.88
C ASP A 441 -22.72 -7.64 30.97
N PRO A 442 -21.68 -8.46 31.21
CA PRO A 442 -20.45 -8.45 30.42
C PRO A 442 -20.68 -8.73 28.92
N ALA A 443 -21.75 -9.44 28.55
CA ALA A 443 -22.07 -9.71 27.15
C ALA A 443 -22.58 -8.45 26.43
N CYS A 444 -23.22 -7.52 27.17
CA CYS A 444 -23.73 -6.27 26.62
C CYS A 444 -22.67 -5.16 26.67
N LEU A 445 -21.86 -5.12 27.74
CA LEU A 445 -20.90 -4.06 27.97
C LEU A 445 -19.80 -3.96 26.91
N LYS A 446 -19.42 -5.08 26.29
CA LYS A 446 -18.42 -5.12 25.20
C LYS A 446 -18.75 -4.19 24.02
N CYS A 447 -20.03 -4.01 23.69
CA CYS A 447 -20.46 -3.22 22.52
C CYS A 447 -21.16 -1.91 22.90
N HIS A 448 -21.59 -1.77 24.16
CA HIS A 448 -22.33 -0.60 24.64
C HIS A 448 -21.47 0.36 25.48
N THR A 449 -20.17 0.08 25.65
CA THR A 449 -19.22 0.94 26.37
C THR A 449 -17.90 1.04 25.62
N SER A 450 -17.05 1.98 26.04
CA SER A 450 -15.72 2.17 25.48
C SER A 450 -14.66 1.47 26.33
N GLY A 451 -13.89 0.57 25.72
CA GLY A 451 -12.73 -0.05 26.38
C GLY A 451 -13.07 -1.05 27.49
N TYR A 452 -14.25 -1.69 27.48
CA TYR A 452 -14.62 -2.69 28.48
C TYR A 452 -13.57 -3.80 28.61
N GLY A 453 -13.05 -4.01 29.82
CA GLY A 453 -12.03 -5.01 30.11
C GLY A 453 -10.59 -4.61 29.72
N TYR A 454 -10.36 -3.35 29.32
CA TYR A 454 -9.04 -2.79 29.04
C TYR A 454 -8.64 -1.75 30.10
N PRO A 455 -7.34 -1.52 30.34
CA PRO A 455 -6.86 -0.50 31.28
C PRO A 455 -7.44 0.89 30.99
N GLY A 456 -7.99 1.55 32.02
CA GLY A 456 -8.61 2.88 31.93
C GLY A 456 -9.90 2.96 31.10
N GLY A 457 -10.40 1.84 30.58
CA GLY A 457 -11.69 1.78 29.87
C GLY A 457 -12.86 1.62 30.84
N TYR A 458 -14.07 1.34 30.34
CA TYR A 458 -15.24 1.17 31.18
C TYR A 458 -15.01 0.09 32.26
N PRO A 459 -14.92 0.47 33.56
CA PRO A 459 -14.74 -0.50 34.62
C PRO A 459 -16.06 -1.24 34.78
N ALA A 460 -16.05 -2.57 34.74
CA ALA A 460 -17.22 -3.36 35.12
C ALA A 460 -17.58 -2.97 36.57
N PRO A 461 -18.70 -2.29 36.83
CA PRO A 461 -18.90 -1.68 38.14
C PRO A 461 -19.09 -2.77 39.21
N GLY A 462 -18.15 -2.82 40.16
CA GLY A 462 -18.40 -3.40 41.48
C GLY A 462 -19.22 -2.41 42.32
N ALA A 463 -20.16 -2.91 43.11
CA ALA A 463 -21.07 -2.06 43.87
C ALA A 463 -20.32 -1.12 44.84
N GLY A 464 -20.54 0.19 44.71
CA GLY A 464 -20.23 1.17 45.76
C GLY A 464 -18.94 1.99 45.62
N ASP A 465 -18.18 1.91 44.53
CA ASP A 465 -16.98 2.75 44.31
C ASP A 465 -17.33 4.05 43.55
N PRO A 466 -17.23 5.24 44.18
CA PRO A 466 -17.49 6.52 43.53
C PRO A 466 -16.48 6.89 42.43
N ALA A 467 -15.23 6.40 42.51
CA ALA A 467 -14.23 6.63 41.47
C ALA A 467 -14.55 5.80 40.23
N ALA A 468 -14.76 4.49 40.40
CA ALA A 468 -15.20 3.61 39.32
C ALA A 468 -16.54 4.08 38.72
N SER A 469 -17.46 4.62 39.53
CA SER A 469 -18.73 5.17 39.02
C SER A 469 -18.54 6.41 38.14
N ARG A 470 -17.60 7.29 38.48
CA ARG A 470 -17.26 8.46 37.65
C ARG A 470 -16.54 8.05 36.37
N GLU A 471 -15.60 7.12 36.45
CA GLU A 471 -14.88 6.59 35.28
C GLU A 471 -15.84 5.82 34.35
N ALA A 472 -16.71 4.98 34.91
CA ALA A 472 -17.80 4.32 34.17
C ALA A 472 -18.69 5.35 33.46
N ALA A 473 -19.03 6.48 34.08
CA ALA A 473 -19.82 7.52 33.42
C ALA A 473 -19.10 8.17 32.22
N GLU A 474 -17.76 8.23 32.22
CA GLU A 474 -16.97 8.79 31.12
C GLU A 474 -16.77 7.82 29.94
N HIS A 475 -16.84 6.52 30.21
CA HIS A 475 -16.72 5.45 29.22
C HIS A 475 -18.06 4.79 28.86
N ALA A 476 -19.17 5.26 29.42
CA ALA A 476 -20.52 4.80 29.10
C ALA A 476 -20.88 5.22 27.67
N GLY A 477 -21.22 4.24 26.84
CA GLY A 477 -21.50 4.45 25.41
C GLY A 477 -20.28 4.22 24.53
N VAL A 478 -20.50 4.27 23.21
CA VAL A 478 -19.44 4.12 22.22
C VAL A 478 -18.82 5.50 21.95
N GLY A 479 -17.63 5.73 22.48
CA GLY A 479 -16.88 6.98 22.41
C GLY A 479 -15.82 6.98 21.30
N CYS A 480 -15.07 8.08 21.19
CA CYS A 480 -14.05 8.23 20.14
C CYS A 480 -13.01 7.11 20.16
N GLU A 481 -12.59 6.68 21.36
CA GLU A 481 -11.58 5.64 21.55
C GLU A 481 -12.06 4.25 21.12
N SER A 482 -13.36 4.01 20.93
CA SER A 482 -13.86 2.76 20.36
C SER A 482 -13.44 2.56 18.89
N CYS A 483 -13.18 3.66 18.17
CA CYS A 483 -12.68 3.62 16.79
C CYS A 483 -11.21 3.99 16.69
N HIS A 484 -10.74 4.88 17.57
CA HIS A 484 -9.38 5.43 17.54
C HIS A 484 -8.40 4.73 18.49
N GLY A 485 -8.85 3.82 19.34
CA GLY A 485 -8.02 3.11 20.32
C GLY A 485 -7.72 3.92 21.60
N PRO A 486 -6.99 3.32 22.56
CA PRO A 486 -6.64 3.93 23.85
C PRO A 486 -5.75 5.18 23.70
N GLY A 487 -6.21 6.31 24.23
CA GLY A 487 -5.64 7.64 24.01
C GLY A 487 -4.49 8.06 24.92
N SER A 488 -4.05 7.24 25.88
CA SER A 488 -3.06 7.68 26.88
C SER A 488 -1.73 8.17 26.29
N LYS A 489 -1.27 7.59 25.17
CA LYS A 489 -0.02 7.99 24.51
C LYS A 489 -0.24 8.83 23.25
N PHE A 490 -1.12 8.42 22.32
CA PHE A 490 -1.25 9.15 21.05
C PHE A 490 -1.84 10.56 21.23
N THR A 491 -2.57 10.85 22.31
CA THR A 491 -3.02 12.22 22.60
C THR A 491 -1.87 13.16 22.99
N LEU A 492 -0.79 12.64 23.59
CA LEU A 492 0.43 13.39 23.88
C LEU A 492 1.20 13.67 22.59
N ILE A 493 1.27 12.66 21.71
CA ILE A 493 1.82 12.81 20.35
C ILE A 493 1.09 13.91 19.59
N HIS A 494 -0.25 13.89 19.57
CA HIS A 494 -1.03 14.94 18.91
C HIS A 494 -0.78 16.34 19.51
N GLN A 495 -0.56 16.45 20.81
CA GLN A 495 -0.18 17.72 21.43
C GLN A 495 1.21 18.18 20.96
N GLU A 496 2.19 17.27 20.92
CA GLU A 496 3.53 17.59 20.43
C GLU A 496 3.52 17.98 18.95
N ILE A 497 2.69 17.35 18.11
CA ILE A 497 2.49 17.76 16.71
C ILE A 497 2.04 19.23 16.66
N LEU A 498 1.08 19.62 17.51
CA LEU A 498 0.61 21.01 17.55
C LEU A 498 1.72 21.97 18.00
N ASP A 499 2.47 21.60 19.04
CA ASP A 499 3.47 22.46 19.67
C ASP A 499 4.76 22.59 18.83
N THR A 500 5.16 21.52 18.15
CA THR A 500 6.48 21.40 17.49
C THR A 500 6.43 21.22 15.99
N GLN A 501 5.25 20.95 15.42
CA GLN A 501 5.06 20.57 14.01
C GLN A 501 5.85 19.31 13.60
N ARG A 502 6.27 18.49 14.58
CA ARG A 502 6.90 17.18 14.33
C ARG A 502 5.93 16.26 13.58
N THR A 503 6.43 15.52 12.59
CA THR A 503 5.66 14.50 11.89
C THR A 503 5.87 13.13 12.53
N TYR A 504 4.80 12.36 12.65
CA TYR A 504 4.79 10.99 13.19
C TYR A 504 4.32 10.00 12.12
N THR A 505 4.90 8.80 12.11
CA THR A 505 4.49 7.69 11.23
C THR A 505 3.23 6.99 11.76
N GLN A 506 2.48 6.32 10.89
CA GLN A 506 1.31 5.52 11.32
C GLN A 506 1.70 4.43 12.33
N ARG A 507 2.89 3.82 12.19
CA ARG A 507 3.38 2.81 13.12
C ARG A 507 3.62 3.39 14.52
N GLU A 508 4.22 4.57 14.64
CA GLU A 508 4.41 5.26 15.93
C GLU A 508 3.06 5.56 16.59
N LEU A 509 2.06 5.98 15.81
CA LEU A 509 0.70 6.20 16.31
C LEU A 509 0.06 4.89 16.78
N TYR A 510 0.21 3.79 16.04
CA TYR A 510 -0.33 2.48 16.40
C TYR A 510 0.34 1.90 17.65
N GLN A 511 1.66 2.03 17.78
CA GLN A 511 2.39 1.68 19.00
C GLN A 511 1.98 2.55 20.20
N ALA A 512 1.56 3.79 19.94
CA ALA A 512 0.98 4.68 20.95
C ALA A 512 -0.52 4.38 21.23
N GLY A 513 -1.04 3.27 20.73
CA GLY A 513 -2.40 2.80 21.01
C GLY A 513 -3.47 3.30 20.03
N GLN A 514 -3.09 4.06 18.99
CA GLN A 514 -4.07 4.51 18.00
C GLN A 514 -4.49 3.37 17.08
N TYR A 515 -5.78 3.26 16.75
CA TYR A 515 -6.27 2.28 15.79
C TYR A 515 -6.29 2.83 14.37
N GLU A 516 -6.14 1.93 13.40
CA GLU A 516 -6.54 2.19 12.02
C GLU A 516 -8.07 2.25 11.93
N VAL A 517 -8.61 3.41 11.55
CA VAL A 517 -10.06 3.59 11.44
C VAL A 517 -10.55 2.99 10.12
N GLY A 518 -10.86 1.69 10.15
CA GLY A 518 -11.36 0.92 9.00
C GLY A 518 -12.61 0.09 9.33
N PRO A 519 -13.07 -0.77 8.39
CA PRO A 519 -14.24 -1.61 8.60
C PRO A 519 -14.10 -2.58 9.80
N GLY A 520 -12.87 -2.97 10.14
CA GLY A 520 -12.57 -3.90 11.24
C GLY A 520 -13.04 -3.40 12.62
N VAL A 521 -12.83 -2.11 12.93
CA VAL A 521 -13.26 -1.55 14.23
C VAL A 521 -14.79 -1.51 14.36
N CYS A 522 -15.50 -1.38 13.24
CA CYS A 522 -16.95 -1.44 13.21
C CYS A 522 -17.45 -2.90 13.28
N ALA A 523 -16.78 -3.82 12.57
CA ALA A 523 -17.13 -5.22 12.53
C ALA A 523 -17.09 -5.86 13.93
N ALA A 524 -16.17 -5.45 14.80
CA ALA A 524 -16.07 -5.93 16.19
C ALA A 524 -17.39 -5.85 16.98
N CYS A 525 -18.27 -4.89 16.65
CA CYS A 525 -19.59 -4.73 17.28
C CYS A 525 -20.76 -5.07 16.35
N HIS A 526 -20.50 -5.41 15.09
CA HIS A 526 -21.54 -5.61 14.05
C HIS A 526 -21.52 -7.00 13.40
N VAL A 527 -20.62 -7.90 13.83
CA VAL A 527 -20.61 -9.31 13.43
C VAL A 527 -21.69 -10.12 14.16
N THR A 528 -22.14 -11.20 13.52
CA THR A 528 -23.18 -12.11 14.01
C THR A 528 -22.78 -12.78 15.33
N GLY A 529 -23.59 -12.61 16.39
CA GLY A 529 -23.38 -13.26 17.70
C GLY A 529 -23.67 -12.38 18.92
N ALA A 530 -23.79 -11.06 18.77
CA ALA A 530 -24.24 -10.19 19.85
C ALA A 530 -25.77 -10.36 20.10
N PRO A 531 -26.24 -10.48 21.36
CA PRO A 531 -27.64 -10.77 21.68
C PRO A 531 -28.67 -9.78 21.10
N CYS A 532 -28.25 -8.56 20.79
CA CYS A 532 -29.09 -7.47 20.29
C CYS A 532 -29.13 -7.36 18.76
N ILE A 533 -28.30 -8.11 18.03
CA ILE A 533 -28.20 -8.03 16.56
C ILE A 533 -29.11 -9.06 15.91
N PRO A 534 -29.95 -8.67 14.92
CA PRO A 534 -30.76 -9.62 14.17
C PRO A 534 -29.93 -10.73 13.50
N PRO A 535 -30.41 -11.99 13.50
CA PRO A 535 -29.73 -13.09 12.80
C PRO A 535 -29.56 -12.82 11.29
N ASP A 536 -30.46 -12.03 10.70
CA ASP A 536 -30.48 -11.62 9.30
C ASP A 536 -29.77 -10.26 9.06
N TYR A 537 -29.18 -9.66 10.10
CA TYR A 537 -28.44 -8.42 9.97
C TYR A 537 -27.14 -8.62 9.19
N VAL A 538 -27.00 -7.90 8.08
CA VAL A 538 -25.76 -7.83 7.30
C VAL A 538 -25.16 -6.44 7.48
N PHE A 539 -23.96 -6.39 8.05
CA PHE A 539 -23.21 -5.14 8.18
C PHE A 539 -22.57 -4.77 6.84
N ASP A 540 -22.91 -3.58 6.33
CA ASP A 540 -22.26 -2.97 5.17
C ASP A 540 -21.59 -1.66 5.58
N TYR A 541 -20.26 -1.67 5.59
CA TYR A 541 -19.43 -0.54 5.95
C TYR A 541 -19.61 0.67 5.01
N GLN A 542 -19.71 0.44 3.68
CA GLN A 542 -19.79 1.54 2.72
C GLN A 542 -21.14 2.27 2.84
N THR A 543 -22.23 1.51 2.93
CA THR A 543 -23.57 2.08 3.15
C THR A 543 -23.63 2.89 4.45
N ARG A 544 -23.06 2.37 5.55
CA ARG A 544 -23.06 3.07 6.86
C ARG A 544 -22.22 4.35 6.86
N LYS A 545 -21.10 4.34 6.14
CA LYS A 545 -20.23 5.51 5.97
C LYS A 545 -20.96 6.69 5.33
N GLU A 546 -21.86 6.43 4.38
CA GLU A 546 -22.60 7.46 3.63
C GLU A 546 -23.89 7.93 4.33
N GLN A 547 -24.51 7.05 5.12
CA GLN A 547 -25.88 7.26 5.62
C GLN A 547 -25.99 7.77 7.06
N GLY A 548 -24.90 7.98 7.82
CA GLY A 548 -25.07 8.63 9.13
C GLY A 548 -23.91 8.72 10.11
N THR A 549 -22.83 7.96 9.97
CA THR A 549 -21.84 7.89 11.07
C THR A 549 -20.94 9.14 11.17
N HIS A 550 -20.68 9.83 10.05
CA HIS A 550 -19.83 11.04 9.99
C HIS A 550 -20.43 12.18 9.15
N ARG A 551 -21.76 12.24 9.04
CA ARG A 551 -22.47 13.13 8.09
C ARG A 551 -22.30 14.64 8.33
N HIS A 552 -21.60 15.05 9.38
CA HIS A 552 -21.52 16.44 9.83
C HIS A 552 -20.12 17.05 9.81
N TYR A 553 -19.08 16.33 9.36
CA TYR A 553 -17.76 16.92 9.17
C TYR A 553 -16.94 16.17 8.13
N ASP A 554 -16.48 16.86 7.08
CA ASP A 554 -15.42 16.31 6.22
C ASP A 554 -14.14 16.16 7.06
N LEU A 555 -13.74 14.92 7.29
CA LEU A 555 -12.46 14.60 7.91
C LEU A 555 -11.35 15.11 6.97
N ARG A 556 -10.73 16.24 7.31
CA ARG A 556 -9.64 16.90 6.55
C ARG A 556 -8.39 16.02 6.33
N PHE A 557 -8.36 14.81 6.90
CA PHE A 557 -7.29 13.84 6.77
C PHE A 557 -7.74 12.56 6.07
N ARG A 558 -8.60 12.66 5.05
CA ARG A 558 -8.60 11.65 4.00
C ARG A 558 -7.30 11.83 3.21
N SER A 559 -6.28 11.09 3.62
CA SER A 559 -5.06 10.87 2.85
C SER A 559 -5.44 10.48 1.41
N ASN A 560 -4.91 11.25 0.45
CA ASN A 560 -4.39 10.63 -0.76
C ASN A 560 -3.17 9.79 -0.40
#